data_AF-A0A2G9CB30-F1
#
_entry.id   AF-A0A2G9CB30-F1
#
_cell.length_a   1.000
_cell.length_b   1.000
_cell.length_c   1.000
_cell.angle_alpha   90.00
_cell.angle_beta   90.00
_cell.angle_gamma   90.00
#
_symmetry.space_group_name_H-M   'P 1'
#
loop_
_entity.id
_entity.type
_entity.pdbx_description
1 polymer ?
#
loop_
_entity_poly.entity_id
_entity_poly.type
_entity_poly.pdbx_seq_one_letter_code
_entity_poly.pdbx_strand_id
1 'polypeptide(L)'
;MGDSNRLPISFMLDHRAPNFRPRFIVGRLNRLRRGVPCLLLILGVGRGLGIYEPEGLAGIPPWRIAEWAVSGLALLWMLIGVRALPSNRKLFRPSFRITIPLMIATVALIAGIALGIHGDKLRWPFHRPDSIQTPSIWVNAVFPVLAFSFQQEIWQRALLQSALSRLWGNRWLGLASTAVLISSLQPSGQQGFALCSAVLLGVVFIRTRSVLSTTAVSLTVGLPLGMLQGGPLASEGLLARGDFLLMKPPLLLGLLSLAVAVELWYRRSPRLLQSIKAVARTLLLMAFAYALYKLTAILLAPLWQAVIGRGEWMKESAVVRMALLVSAAVPVMALAWLRRGPSLRELLALWPVASLGLVGVAAWIPAIAAAIAIPDAFRVGAFTSLSPLTANPRAWLGAALPLVVAALQEELVHRALVQSLLSRLFRSEWVGLVLGALHFAAFHPLESAVFVLPGGLLFGLVFMRTRSIVCTTLLHLTLNIATHLLHTAESMRSLFLSPDNSDAKRIAVGGLILVLTAAFEGVWRWSAHRRGPAGLPNERAAPASLAP
;
A
#
# COMPACT_ATOMS: atom_id res chain seq x y z
N MET A 1 -23.00 -24.14 -65.86
CA MET A 1 -21.62 -23.66 -65.62
C MET A 1 -21.71 -22.21 -65.14
N GLY A 2 -21.17 -21.92 -63.95
CA GLY A 2 -20.98 -20.56 -63.46
C GLY A 2 -21.80 -20.16 -62.23
N ASP A 3 -21.54 -20.80 -61.09
CA ASP A 3 -21.99 -20.39 -59.76
C ASP A 3 -21.51 -18.96 -59.42
N SER A 4 -22.41 -18.12 -58.90
CA SER A 4 -22.02 -16.96 -58.10
C SER A 4 -22.93 -16.80 -56.89
N ASN A 5 -22.39 -17.22 -55.74
CA ASN A 5 -22.92 -17.01 -54.40
C ASN A 5 -23.21 -15.53 -54.14
N ARG A 6 -24.48 -15.17 -54.03
CA ARG A 6 -24.92 -13.95 -53.32
C ARG A 6 -25.63 -14.38 -52.04
N LEU A 7 -24.92 -14.32 -50.92
CA LEU A 7 -25.53 -14.40 -49.59
C LEU A 7 -26.26 -13.07 -49.29
N PRO A 8 -27.44 -13.11 -48.64
CA PRO A 8 -28.18 -11.91 -48.30
C PRO A 8 -27.57 -11.23 -47.08
N ILE A 9 -27.13 -9.99 -47.26
CA ILE A 9 -26.78 -9.06 -46.18
C ILE A 9 -28.08 -8.60 -45.53
N SER A 10 -28.49 -9.23 -44.43
CA SER A 10 -29.57 -8.72 -43.57
C SER A 10 -29.42 -9.18 -42.12
N PHE A 11 -28.24 -9.00 -41.52
CA PHE A 11 -28.11 -9.08 -40.07
C PHE A 11 -26.94 -8.20 -39.61
N MET A 12 -27.22 -6.94 -39.32
CA MET A 12 -26.53 -6.11 -38.33
C MET A 12 -26.96 -4.66 -38.53
N LEU A 13 -27.68 -4.11 -37.56
CA LEU A 13 -27.43 -2.80 -36.94
C LEU A 13 -28.65 -2.43 -36.08
N ASP A 14 -28.77 -3.10 -34.92
CA ASP A 14 -29.50 -2.51 -33.79
C ASP A 14 -28.63 -2.65 -32.54
N HIS A 15 -27.55 -1.85 -32.52
CA HIS A 15 -26.73 -1.61 -31.34
C HIS A 15 -27.01 -0.20 -30.85
N ARG A 16 -28.17 -0.02 -30.19
CA ARG A 16 -28.40 1.12 -29.30
C ARG A 16 -27.34 1.06 -28.20
N ALA A 17 -26.34 1.94 -28.30
CA ALA A 17 -25.38 2.17 -27.24
C ALA A 17 -26.13 2.46 -25.93
N PRO A 18 -25.73 1.87 -24.78
CA PRO A 18 -26.37 2.17 -23.52
C PRO A 18 -26.11 3.64 -23.19
N ASN A 19 -27.17 4.45 -23.24
CA ASN A 19 -27.14 5.85 -22.83
C ASN A 19 -26.51 5.98 -21.43
N PHE A 20 -25.28 6.48 -21.39
CA PHE A 20 -24.51 6.67 -20.16
C PHE A 20 -25.14 7.82 -19.38
N ARG A 21 -26.07 7.49 -18.47
CA ARG A 21 -26.77 8.50 -17.67
C ARG A 21 -25.80 9.07 -16.61
N PRO A 22 -25.48 10.38 -16.61
CA PRO A 22 -24.64 11.03 -15.59
C PRO A 22 -25.13 10.85 -14.15
N ARG A 23 -26.39 10.41 -13.96
CA ARG A 23 -26.97 10.00 -12.68
C ARG A 23 -26.17 8.89 -11.96
N PHE A 24 -25.46 8.02 -12.68
CA PHE A 24 -24.69 6.93 -12.04
C PHE A 24 -23.42 7.44 -11.31
N ILE A 25 -22.71 8.39 -11.92
CA ILE A 25 -21.51 9.01 -11.32
C ILE A 25 -21.90 9.97 -10.20
N VAL A 26 -22.92 10.80 -10.42
CA VAL A 26 -23.50 11.66 -9.38
C VAL A 26 -24.00 10.83 -8.20
N GLY A 27 -24.57 9.64 -8.43
CA GLY A 27 -25.00 8.71 -7.39
C GLY A 27 -23.85 8.04 -6.61
N ARG A 28 -22.64 7.93 -7.15
CA ARG A 28 -21.45 7.47 -6.41
C ARG A 28 -20.79 8.62 -5.66
N LEU A 29 -20.69 9.80 -6.26
CA LEU A 29 -20.16 11.01 -5.61
C LEU A 29 -21.05 11.48 -4.47
N ASN A 30 -22.38 11.41 -4.61
CA ASN A 30 -23.32 11.70 -3.51
C ASN A 30 -23.25 10.66 -2.38
N ARG A 31 -22.86 9.41 -2.66
CA ARG A 31 -22.62 8.41 -1.61
C ARG A 31 -21.33 8.67 -0.84
N LEU A 32 -20.28 9.16 -1.51
CA LEU A 32 -19.05 9.64 -0.86
C LEU A 32 -19.33 10.91 -0.02
N ARG A 33 -20.06 11.88 -0.56
CA ARG A 33 -20.49 13.11 0.14
C ARG A 33 -21.30 12.83 1.41
N ARG A 34 -22.07 11.73 1.46
CA ARG A 34 -22.81 11.33 2.67
C ARG A 34 -21.96 10.61 3.72
N GLY A 35 -20.83 10.02 3.34
CA GLY A 35 -19.94 9.30 4.27
C GLY A 35 -18.87 10.19 4.92
N VAL A 36 -18.45 11.26 4.23
CA VAL A 36 -17.41 12.20 4.69
C VAL A 36 -17.79 12.93 5.99
N PRO A 37 -19.04 13.42 6.19
CA PRO A 37 -19.44 14.06 7.44
C PRO A 37 -19.44 13.10 8.64
N CYS A 38 -19.80 11.82 8.47
CA CYS A 38 -19.70 10.83 9.55
C CYS A 38 -18.25 10.50 9.88
N LEU A 39 -17.35 10.42 8.88
CA LEU A 39 -15.92 10.22 9.10
C LEU A 39 -15.30 11.40 9.86
N LEU A 40 -15.74 12.63 9.56
CA LEU A 40 -15.30 13.85 10.23
C LEU A 40 -15.95 14.04 11.61
N LEU A 41 -17.19 13.58 11.83
CA LEU A 41 -17.83 13.55 13.16
C LEU A 41 -17.14 12.54 14.09
N ILE A 42 -16.75 11.38 13.56
CA ILE A 42 -16.01 10.34 14.30
C ILE A 42 -14.60 10.83 14.67
N LEU A 43 -13.97 11.65 13.82
CA LEU A 43 -12.68 12.27 14.12
C LEU A 43 -12.80 13.56 14.96
N GLY A 44 -13.98 14.17 15.02
CA GLY A 44 -14.19 15.50 15.61
C GLY A 44 -14.84 15.55 17.00
N VAL A 45 -15.47 14.49 17.50
CA VAL A 45 -16.25 14.54 18.75
C VAL A 45 -15.44 14.17 20.01
N GLY A 46 -14.14 13.88 19.88
CA GLY A 46 -13.27 13.48 20.99
C GLY A 46 -12.85 14.57 22.00
N ARG A 47 -13.44 15.77 21.99
CA ARG A 47 -12.93 16.91 22.78
C ARG A 47 -13.95 17.60 23.72
N GLY A 48 -15.21 17.14 23.75
CA GLY A 48 -16.31 18.02 24.20
C GLY A 48 -17.07 17.73 25.48
N LEU A 49 -16.95 16.58 26.15
CA LEU A 49 -17.91 16.23 27.21
C LEU A 49 -17.20 15.76 28.49
N GLY A 50 -16.85 16.73 29.33
CA GLY A 50 -16.32 16.52 30.68
C GLY A 50 -17.40 16.02 31.63
N ILE A 51 -17.56 14.72 31.71
CA ILE A 51 -18.39 14.06 32.74
C ILE A 51 -17.62 12.84 33.26
N TYR A 52 -17.44 12.81 34.58
CA TYR A 52 -16.88 11.78 35.47
C TYR A 52 -15.39 11.87 35.87
N GLU A 53 -15.18 11.81 37.18
CA GLU A 53 -13.93 11.64 37.94
C GLU A 53 -14.26 10.87 39.25
N PRO A 54 -13.30 10.29 40.01
CA PRO A 54 -12.03 9.69 39.58
C PRO A 54 -11.45 8.63 40.57
N GLU A 55 -11.68 7.31 40.47
CA GLU A 55 -10.79 6.39 41.23
C GLU A 55 -10.33 5.16 40.43
N GLY A 56 -11.14 4.65 39.50
CA GLY A 56 -10.76 3.48 38.68
C GLY A 56 -10.09 3.77 37.33
N LEU A 57 -9.98 5.04 36.92
CA LEU A 57 -9.57 5.43 35.56
C LEU A 57 -8.36 6.39 35.50
N ALA A 58 -7.75 6.69 36.66
CA ALA A 58 -6.60 7.58 36.74
C ALA A 58 -5.46 7.07 35.83
N GLY A 59 -5.15 7.84 34.77
CA GLY A 59 -4.11 7.53 33.80
C GLY A 59 -4.61 7.11 32.40
N ILE A 60 -5.91 6.90 32.19
CA ILE A 60 -6.46 6.64 30.86
C ILE A 60 -6.86 7.98 30.20
N PRO A 61 -6.29 8.33 29.04
CA PRO A 61 -6.61 9.60 28.37
C PRO A 61 -8.12 9.73 28.07
N PRO A 62 -8.74 10.91 28.26
CA PRO A 62 -10.18 11.13 28.08
C PRO A 62 -10.72 10.68 26.71
N TRP A 63 -9.90 10.80 25.67
CA TRP A 63 -10.28 10.37 24.31
C TRP A 63 -10.44 8.84 24.18
N ARG A 64 -9.72 8.02 24.99
CA ARG A 64 -9.91 6.56 25.01
C ARG A 64 -11.23 6.17 25.66
N ILE A 65 -11.64 6.89 26.69
CA ILE A 65 -12.93 6.68 27.36
C ILE A 65 -14.07 7.05 26.40
N ALA A 66 -13.93 8.17 25.69
CA ALA A 66 -14.87 8.56 24.63
C ALA A 66 -14.90 7.53 23.48
N GLU A 67 -13.74 7.01 23.07
CA GLU A 67 -13.65 5.95 22.05
C GLU A 67 -14.39 4.67 22.49
N TRP A 68 -14.22 4.25 23.75
CA TRP A 68 -14.92 3.09 24.32
C TRP A 68 -16.42 3.32 24.44
N ALA A 69 -16.86 4.48 24.90
CA ALA A 69 -18.29 4.82 25.02
C ALA A 69 -18.98 4.89 23.66
N VAL A 70 -18.37 5.57 22.67
CA VAL A 70 -18.89 5.64 21.30
C VAL A 70 -18.88 4.26 20.64
N SER A 71 -17.84 3.46 20.87
CA SER A 71 -17.76 2.10 20.32
C SER A 71 -18.78 1.17 20.97
N GLY A 72 -19.02 1.28 22.28
CA GLY A 72 -20.05 0.55 23.00
C GLY A 72 -21.45 0.92 22.53
N LEU A 73 -21.74 2.22 22.33
CA LEU A 73 -23.00 2.70 21.76
C LEU A 73 -23.18 2.27 20.30
N ALA A 74 -22.12 2.27 19.50
CA ALA A 74 -22.15 1.76 18.13
C ALA A 74 -22.38 0.24 18.09
N LEU A 75 -21.78 -0.51 19.02
CA LEU A 75 -22.02 -1.94 19.22
C LEU A 75 -23.48 -2.20 19.58
N LEU A 76 -24.01 -1.43 20.55
CA LEU A 76 -25.39 -1.51 21.03
C LEU A 76 -26.37 -1.16 19.91
N TRP A 77 -26.12 -0.09 19.16
CA TRP A 77 -26.93 0.31 18.02
C TRP A 77 -26.84 -0.71 16.87
N MET A 78 -25.67 -1.32 16.62
CA MET A 78 -25.55 -2.43 15.69
C MET A 78 -26.34 -3.65 16.16
N LEU A 79 -26.26 -4.04 17.43
CA LEU A 79 -27.00 -5.17 18.00
C LEU A 79 -28.52 -4.95 17.96
N ILE A 80 -28.98 -3.73 18.25
CA ILE A 80 -30.38 -3.31 18.13
C ILE A 80 -30.82 -3.26 16.66
N GLY A 81 -29.97 -2.72 15.77
CA GLY A 81 -30.19 -2.62 14.33
C GLY A 81 -29.99 -3.91 13.53
N VAL A 82 -29.40 -4.97 14.12
CA VAL A 82 -29.20 -6.29 13.50
C VAL A 82 -30.52 -6.97 13.16
N ARG A 83 -31.63 -6.58 13.81
CA ARG A 83 -32.98 -7.01 13.41
C ARG A 83 -33.46 -6.37 12.10
N ALA A 84 -32.94 -5.20 11.69
CA ALA A 84 -33.52 -4.36 10.64
C ALA A 84 -33.02 -4.61 9.20
N LEU A 85 -31.83 -5.20 8.98
CA LEU A 85 -31.29 -5.41 7.63
C LEU A 85 -30.74 -6.84 7.40
N PRO A 86 -31.27 -7.60 6.42
CA PRO A 86 -30.80 -8.96 6.09
C PRO A 86 -29.30 -9.06 5.76
N SER A 87 -28.69 -7.98 5.26
CA SER A 87 -27.25 -7.92 4.97
C SER A 87 -26.40 -7.98 6.24
N ASN A 88 -26.88 -7.44 7.36
CA ASN A 88 -26.14 -7.36 8.62
C ASN A 88 -26.17 -8.69 9.38
N ARG A 89 -27.20 -9.52 9.17
CA ARG A 89 -27.30 -10.86 9.77
C ARG A 89 -26.13 -11.76 9.39
N LYS A 90 -25.55 -11.62 8.18
CA LYS A 90 -24.36 -12.38 7.77
C LYS A 90 -23.11 -11.96 8.53
N LEU A 91 -23.02 -10.68 8.92
CA LEU A 91 -21.88 -10.11 9.63
C LEU A 91 -21.71 -10.67 11.05
N PHE A 92 -22.82 -11.10 11.65
CA PHE A 92 -22.86 -11.64 13.02
C PHE A 92 -23.36 -13.09 13.06
N ARG A 93 -23.28 -13.83 11.94
CA ARG A 93 -23.55 -15.27 11.93
C ARG A 93 -22.22 -16.01 11.95
N PRO A 94 -21.86 -16.74 13.02
CA PRO A 94 -20.60 -17.47 13.04
C PRO A 94 -20.63 -18.58 11.99
N SER A 95 -19.51 -18.75 11.28
CA SER A 95 -19.31 -19.88 10.36
C SER A 95 -18.54 -20.99 11.08
N PHE A 96 -19.24 -21.79 11.90
CA PHE A 96 -18.62 -22.82 12.74
C PHE A 96 -17.74 -23.79 11.96
N ARG A 97 -18.15 -24.17 10.73
CA ARG A 97 -17.39 -25.07 9.84
C ARG A 97 -15.96 -24.60 9.51
N ILE A 98 -15.71 -23.30 9.59
CA ILE A 98 -14.37 -22.71 9.33
C ILE A 98 -13.73 -22.29 10.64
N THR A 99 -14.53 -21.69 11.53
CA THR A 99 -14.04 -21.05 12.75
C THR A 99 -13.46 -22.07 13.71
N ILE A 100 -14.17 -23.18 13.99
CA ILE A 100 -13.71 -24.19 14.95
C ILE A 100 -12.42 -24.88 14.49
N PRO A 101 -12.32 -25.42 13.26
CA PRO A 101 -11.08 -26.04 12.79
C PRO A 101 -9.90 -25.07 12.78
N LEU A 102 -10.14 -23.79 12.43
CA LEU A 102 -9.08 -22.79 12.41
C LEU A 102 -8.62 -22.42 13.82
N MET A 103 -9.53 -22.30 14.79
CA MET A 103 -9.17 -22.10 16.19
C MET A 103 -8.31 -23.26 16.69
N ILE A 104 -8.74 -24.51 16.47
CA ILE A 104 -7.98 -25.71 16.85
C ILE A 104 -6.59 -25.70 16.21
N ALA A 105 -6.50 -25.45 14.90
CA ALA A 105 -5.22 -25.40 14.19
C ALA A 105 -4.31 -24.26 14.68
N THR A 106 -4.89 -23.12 15.07
CA THR A 106 -4.14 -21.99 15.63
C THR A 106 -3.58 -22.30 17.02
N VAL A 107 -4.38 -22.91 17.90
CA VAL A 107 -3.90 -23.37 19.22
C VAL A 107 -2.81 -24.43 19.05
N ALA A 108 -3.04 -25.43 18.19
CA ALA A 108 -2.06 -26.48 17.92
C ALA A 108 -0.75 -25.92 17.36
N LEU A 109 -0.82 -24.91 16.47
CA LEU A 109 0.35 -24.22 15.95
C LEU A 109 1.13 -23.51 17.07
N ILE A 110 0.45 -22.71 17.91
CA ILE A 110 1.09 -21.98 19.01
C ILE A 110 1.72 -22.97 20.01
N ALA A 111 0.99 -24.00 20.40
CA ALA A 111 1.46 -25.03 21.32
C ALA A 111 2.66 -25.80 20.73
N GLY A 112 2.58 -26.22 19.46
CA GLY A 112 3.64 -26.96 18.79
C GLY A 112 4.93 -26.14 18.65
N ILE A 113 4.82 -24.84 18.35
CA ILE A 113 6.00 -23.95 18.31
C ILE A 113 6.57 -23.73 19.71
N ALA A 114 5.73 -23.45 20.71
CA ALA A 114 6.18 -23.23 22.08
C ALA A 114 6.91 -24.48 22.63
N LEU A 115 6.34 -25.66 22.43
CA LEU A 115 6.95 -26.93 22.84
C LEU A 115 8.22 -27.27 22.03
N GLY A 116 8.22 -26.99 20.73
CA GLY A 116 9.35 -27.33 19.86
C GLY A 116 10.60 -26.48 20.08
N ILE A 117 10.44 -25.21 20.47
CA ILE A 117 11.57 -24.29 20.69
C ILE A 117 11.99 -24.29 22.17
N HIS A 118 11.04 -24.47 23.10
CA HIS A 118 11.24 -24.18 24.51
C HIS A 118 10.58 -25.21 25.45
N GLY A 119 10.42 -26.46 25.00
CA GLY A 119 9.76 -27.51 25.80
C GLY A 119 10.38 -27.72 27.19
N ASP A 120 11.69 -27.52 27.32
CA ASP A 120 12.48 -27.58 28.55
C ASP A 120 12.42 -26.29 29.40
N LYS A 121 12.12 -25.16 28.77
CA LYS A 121 12.11 -23.81 29.38
C LYS A 121 10.73 -23.30 29.76
N LEU A 122 9.66 -23.98 29.34
CA LEU A 122 8.31 -23.68 29.79
C LEU A 122 8.26 -23.84 31.31
N ARG A 123 8.17 -22.72 32.03
CA ARG A 123 8.14 -22.71 33.49
C ARG A 123 6.88 -23.43 33.95
N TRP A 124 7.05 -24.68 34.37
CA TRP A 124 6.06 -25.46 35.09
C TRP A 124 6.58 -25.68 36.52
N PRO A 125 5.77 -25.49 37.57
CA PRO A 125 4.33 -25.32 37.56
C PRO A 125 3.91 -23.88 37.21
N PHE A 126 2.80 -23.75 36.48
CA PHE A 126 1.94 -22.57 36.61
C PHE A 126 1.78 -22.38 38.12
N HIS A 127 2.40 -21.36 38.71
CA HIS A 127 2.06 -20.98 40.07
C HIS A 127 0.58 -20.65 39.98
N ARG A 128 -0.24 -21.61 40.43
CA ARG A 128 -1.66 -21.37 40.64
C ARG A 128 -1.64 -20.15 41.54
N PRO A 129 -2.25 -19.02 41.15
CA PRO A 129 -2.33 -17.91 42.07
C PRO A 129 -2.93 -18.49 43.36
N ASP A 130 -2.15 -18.52 44.45
CA ASP A 130 -2.51 -19.26 45.66
C ASP A 130 -3.79 -18.69 46.30
N SER A 131 -4.28 -17.56 45.80
CA SER A 131 -5.63 -17.08 45.99
C SER A 131 -6.63 -17.70 44.99
N ILE A 132 -7.40 -18.67 45.48
CA ILE A 132 -8.71 -19.11 44.93
C ILE A 132 -9.77 -17.96 44.89
N GLN A 133 -9.37 -16.72 45.18
CA GLN A 133 -10.16 -15.52 44.94
C GLN A 133 -9.68 -14.93 43.60
N THR A 134 -10.41 -14.93 42.49
CA THR A 134 -11.88 -14.93 42.31
C THR A 134 -12.18 -15.16 40.81
N PRO A 135 -13.33 -15.76 40.45
CA PRO A 135 -13.89 -15.68 39.09
C PRO A 135 -13.93 -14.25 38.54
N SER A 136 -14.04 -13.24 39.41
CA SER A 136 -14.00 -11.83 39.03
C SER A 136 -12.67 -11.39 38.42
N ILE A 137 -11.50 -11.94 38.80
CA ILE A 137 -10.22 -11.61 38.14
C ILE A 137 -10.24 -12.10 36.69
N TRP A 138 -10.71 -13.34 36.47
CA TRP A 138 -10.87 -13.89 35.13
C TRP A 138 -11.89 -13.13 34.30
N VAL A 139 -13.04 -12.78 34.88
CA VAL A 139 -14.04 -11.95 34.21
C VAL A 139 -13.46 -10.58 33.87
N ASN A 140 -12.77 -9.93 34.82
CA ASN A 140 -12.19 -8.60 34.65
C ASN A 140 -11.02 -8.55 33.68
N ALA A 141 -10.33 -9.67 33.44
CA ALA A 141 -9.23 -9.73 32.48
C ALA A 141 -9.66 -10.27 31.11
N VAL A 142 -10.53 -11.28 31.05
CA VAL A 142 -11.00 -11.89 29.79
C VAL A 142 -12.07 -11.04 29.12
N PHE A 143 -12.99 -10.43 29.86
CA PHE A 143 -14.07 -9.65 29.27
C PHE A 143 -13.56 -8.42 28.50
N PRO A 144 -12.63 -7.60 29.03
CA PRO A 144 -12.08 -6.49 28.26
C PRO A 144 -11.32 -6.95 27.01
N VAL A 145 -10.60 -8.07 27.08
CA VAL A 145 -9.92 -8.64 25.90
C VAL A 145 -10.95 -9.05 24.85
N LEU A 146 -12.04 -9.71 25.26
CA LEU A 146 -13.13 -10.10 24.37
C LEU A 146 -13.81 -8.89 23.73
N ALA A 147 -14.19 -7.90 24.54
CA ALA A 147 -14.84 -6.68 24.08
C ALA A 147 -13.93 -5.89 23.11
N PHE A 148 -12.65 -5.76 23.47
CA PHE A 148 -11.65 -5.07 22.65
C PHE A 148 -11.40 -5.80 21.32
N SER A 149 -11.19 -7.11 21.34
CA SER A 149 -11.03 -7.90 20.11
C SER A 149 -12.25 -7.80 19.21
N PHE A 150 -13.47 -7.84 19.78
CA PHE A 150 -14.70 -7.70 19.00
C PHE A 150 -14.81 -6.30 18.37
N GLN A 151 -14.58 -5.25 19.16
CA GLN A 151 -14.58 -3.87 18.68
C GLN A 151 -13.54 -3.66 17.55
N GLN A 152 -12.31 -4.15 17.75
CA GLN A 152 -11.27 -4.05 16.74
C GLN A 152 -11.67 -4.73 15.44
N GLU A 153 -12.27 -5.93 15.49
CA GLU A 153 -12.66 -6.65 14.28
C GLU A 153 -13.85 -6.00 13.54
N ILE A 154 -14.75 -5.31 14.24
CA ILE A 154 -15.77 -4.45 13.60
C ILE A 154 -15.07 -3.33 12.81
N TRP A 155 -14.19 -2.57 13.47
CA TRP A 155 -13.50 -1.45 12.85
C TRP A 155 -12.63 -1.88 11.67
N GLN A 156 -11.79 -2.88 11.87
CA GLN A 156 -10.81 -3.31 10.88
C GLN A 156 -11.45 -4.06 9.72
N ARG A 157 -12.41 -4.96 9.97
CA ARG A 157 -12.96 -5.83 8.92
C ARG A 157 -14.26 -5.32 8.34
N ALA A 158 -15.25 -5.06 9.21
CA ALA A 158 -16.57 -4.67 8.75
C ALA A 158 -16.57 -3.26 8.14
N LEU A 159 -15.83 -2.33 8.73
CA LEU A 159 -15.76 -0.94 8.25
C LEU A 159 -14.60 -0.73 7.29
N LEU A 160 -13.36 -0.79 7.77
CA LEU A 160 -12.16 -0.44 7.00
C LEU A 160 -11.96 -1.35 5.78
N GLN A 161 -11.83 -2.67 5.98
CA GLN A 161 -11.61 -3.61 4.88
C GLN A 161 -12.75 -3.61 3.86
N SER A 162 -14.01 -3.49 4.29
CA SER A 162 -15.16 -3.41 3.38
C SER A 162 -15.22 -2.09 2.62
N ALA A 163 -14.85 -0.97 3.24
CA ALA A 163 -14.74 0.33 2.57
C ALA A 163 -13.65 0.29 1.49
N LEU A 164 -12.44 -0.18 1.84
CA LEU A 164 -11.33 -0.31 0.90
C LEU A 164 -11.64 -1.32 -0.21
N SER A 165 -12.30 -2.44 0.11
CA SER A 165 -12.76 -3.40 -0.90
C SER A 165 -13.73 -2.77 -1.92
N ARG A 166 -14.60 -1.86 -1.47
CA ARG A 166 -15.53 -1.12 -2.35
C ARG A 166 -14.81 -0.05 -3.15
N LEU A 167 -13.88 0.66 -2.54
CA LEU A 167 -13.04 1.67 -3.21
C LEU A 167 -12.27 1.05 -4.37
N TRP A 168 -11.62 -0.10 -4.12
CA TRP A 168 -10.83 -0.82 -5.12
C TRP A 168 -11.63 -1.70 -6.07
N GLY A 169 -12.90 -2.00 -5.75
CA GLY A 169 -13.69 -3.00 -6.46
C GLY A 169 -13.17 -4.44 -6.33
N ASN A 170 -12.24 -4.71 -5.40
CA ASN A 170 -11.62 -6.02 -5.18
C ASN A 170 -11.36 -6.25 -3.68
N ARG A 171 -11.86 -7.38 -3.16
CA ARG A 171 -11.77 -7.72 -1.73
C ARG A 171 -10.35 -8.02 -1.25
N TRP A 172 -9.51 -8.56 -2.11
CA TRP A 172 -8.12 -8.88 -1.80
C TRP A 172 -7.25 -7.62 -1.70
N LEU A 173 -7.57 -6.61 -2.50
CA LEU A 173 -6.94 -5.29 -2.39
C LEU A 173 -7.41 -4.56 -1.16
N GLY A 174 -8.70 -4.65 -0.86
CA GLY A 174 -9.22 -4.19 0.42
C GLY A 174 -8.47 -4.81 1.60
N LEU A 175 -8.24 -6.12 1.57
CA LEU A 175 -7.42 -6.81 2.56
C LEU A 175 -5.97 -6.31 2.60
N ALA A 176 -5.27 -6.30 1.46
CA ALA A 176 -3.87 -5.88 1.41
C ALA A 176 -3.68 -4.46 1.96
N SER A 177 -4.51 -3.50 1.51
CA SER A 177 -4.48 -2.12 2.03
C SER A 177 -4.79 -2.07 3.53
N THR A 178 -5.75 -2.86 4.01
CA THR A 178 -6.10 -2.92 5.44
C THR A 178 -4.96 -3.48 6.27
N ALA A 179 -4.32 -4.55 5.83
CA ALA A 179 -3.21 -5.19 6.54
C ALA A 179 -1.98 -4.27 6.63
N VAL A 180 -1.64 -3.57 5.53
CA VAL A 180 -0.56 -2.56 5.52
C VAL A 180 -0.88 -1.40 6.47
N LEU A 181 -2.10 -0.85 6.41
CA LEU A 181 -2.51 0.24 7.31
C LEU A 181 -2.43 -0.18 8.78
N ILE A 182 -3.02 -1.33 9.14
CA ILE A 182 -2.98 -1.84 10.52
C ILE A 182 -1.53 -2.05 10.97
N SER A 183 -0.70 -2.67 10.13
CA SER A 183 0.71 -2.90 10.43
C SER A 183 1.49 -1.59 10.61
N SER A 184 1.24 -0.58 9.77
CA SER A 184 1.95 0.71 9.82
C SER A 184 1.65 1.52 11.08
N LEU A 185 0.49 1.27 11.71
CA LEU A 185 0.08 1.92 12.96
C LEU A 185 0.69 1.25 14.20
N GLN A 186 1.41 0.13 14.05
CA GLN A 186 2.03 -0.57 15.17
C GLN A 186 3.50 -0.16 15.37
N PRO A 187 4.00 -0.23 16.62
CA PRO A 187 5.42 -0.08 16.92
C PRO A 187 6.27 -1.07 16.09
N SER A 188 7.49 -0.66 15.70
CA SER A 188 8.38 -1.43 14.80
C SER A 188 8.51 -2.91 15.14
N GLY A 189 8.64 -3.27 16.42
CA GLY A 189 8.74 -4.66 16.90
C GLY A 189 7.45 -5.50 16.84
N GLN A 190 6.32 -4.92 16.44
CA GLN A 190 5.01 -5.59 16.33
C GLN A 190 4.42 -5.54 14.92
N GLN A 191 5.02 -4.80 13.98
CA GLN A 191 4.50 -4.62 12.62
C GLN A 191 4.35 -5.96 11.89
N GLY A 192 5.36 -6.82 11.90
CA GLY A 192 5.30 -8.13 11.25
C GLY A 192 4.16 -9.02 11.78
N PHE A 193 3.93 -9.02 13.10
CA PHE A 193 2.84 -9.75 13.73
C PHE A 193 1.47 -9.19 13.39
N ALA A 194 1.32 -7.86 13.45
CA ALA A 194 0.09 -7.19 13.06
C ALA A 194 -0.24 -7.40 11.58
N LEU A 195 0.76 -7.42 10.70
CA LEU A 195 0.59 -7.72 9.29
C LEU A 195 0.07 -9.16 9.10
N CYS A 196 0.73 -10.16 9.69
CA CYS A 196 0.37 -11.57 9.50
C CYS A 196 -1.01 -11.91 10.10
N SER A 197 -1.30 -11.39 11.30
CA SER A 197 -2.61 -11.53 11.94
C SER A 197 -3.70 -10.83 11.13
N ALA A 198 -3.47 -9.61 10.65
CA ALA A 198 -4.44 -8.90 9.81
C ALA A 198 -4.70 -9.63 8.48
N VAL A 199 -3.67 -10.25 7.89
CA VAL A 199 -3.83 -11.11 6.71
C VAL A 199 -4.71 -12.31 7.05
N LEU A 200 -4.38 -13.09 8.08
CA LEU A 200 -5.17 -14.27 8.50
C LEU A 200 -6.63 -13.90 8.77
N LEU A 201 -6.87 -12.93 9.65
CA LEU A 201 -8.20 -12.50 10.05
C LEU A 201 -8.97 -11.91 8.87
N GLY A 202 -8.29 -11.18 7.98
CA GLY A 202 -8.91 -10.66 6.77
C GLY A 202 -9.29 -11.73 5.74
N VAL A 203 -8.52 -12.83 5.62
CA VAL A 203 -8.93 -14.00 4.82
C VAL A 203 -10.16 -14.66 5.43
N VAL A 204 -10.16 -14.88 6.75
CA VAL A 204 -11.32 -15.42 7.49
C VAL A 204 -12.54 -14.53 7.24
N PHE A 205 -12.39 -13.20 7.30
CA PHE A 205 -13.47 -12.27 7.02
C PHE A 205 -13.99 -12.36 5.58
N ILE A 206 -13.11 -12.42 4.58
CA ILE A 206 -13.52 -12.54 3.17
C ILE A 206 -14.38 -13.80 2.95
N ARG A 207 -14.04 -14.89 3.64
CA ARG A 207 -14.68 -16.20 3.49
C ARG A 207 -15.96 -16.36 4.28
N THR A 208 -15.95 -15.92 5.52
CA THR A 208 -17.11 -16.07 6.42
C THR A 208 -18.07 -14.89 6.30
N ARG A 209 -17.56 -13.70 5.92
CA ARG A 209 -18.20 -12.39 6.06
C ARG A 209 -18.72 -12.15 7.48
N SER A 210 -18.06 -12.72 8.48
CA SER A 210 -18.51 -12.74 9.87
C SER A 210 -17.45 -12.17 10.79
N VAL A 211 -17.80 -11.09 11.49
CA VAL A 211 -16.95 -10.48 12.52
C VAL A 211 -16.84 -11.41 13.74
N LEU A 212 -17.88 -12.19 14.05
CA LEU A 212 -17.79 -13.17 15.14
C LEU A 212 -16.76 -14.25 14.85
N SER A 213 -16.68 -14.72 13.60
CA SER A 213 -15.65 -15.67 13.18
C SER A 213 -14.25 -15.09 13.29
N THR A 214 -14.02 -13.84 12.87
CA THR A 214 -12.70 -13.22 13.02
C THR A 214 -12.36 -12.91 14.47
N THR A 215 -13.34 -12.48 15.27
CA THR A 215 -13.16 -12.23 16.71
C THR A 215 -12.75 -13.50 17.43
N ALA A 216 -13.43 -14.63 17.17
CA ALA A 216 -13.08 -15.90 17.79
C ALA A 216 -11.65 -16.33 17.46
N VAL A 217 -11.23 -16.22 16.19
CA VAL A 217 -9.85 -16.52 15.77
C VAL A 217 -8.85 -15.54 16.36
N SER A 218 -9.19 -14.24 16.43
CA SER A 218 -8.36 -13.20 17.03
C SER A 218 -8.11 -13.48 18.51
N LEU A 219 -9.14 -13.91 19.26
CA LEU A 219 -9.00 -14.35 20.65
C LEU A 219 -8.14 -15.60 20.79
N THR A 220 -8.28 -16.55 19.88
CA THR A 220 -7.43 -17.76 19.86
C THR A 220 -5.97 -17.46 19.58
N VAL A 221 -5.66 -16.38 18.85
CA VAL A 221 -4.28 -15.91 18.67
C VAL A 221 -3.84 -15.11 19.91
N GLY A 222 -4.65 -14.15 20.35
CA GLY A 222 -4.29 -13.16 21.36
C GLY A 222 -4.15 -13.73 22.77
N LEU A 223 -5.08 -14.59 23.21
CA LEU A 223 -5.07 -15.11 24.59
C LEU A 223 -3.84 -16.00 24.87
N PRO A 224 -3.51 -17.01 24.04
CA PRO A 224 -2.33 -17.84 24.29
C PRO A 224 -1.03 -17.02 24.23
N LEU A 225 -0.92 -16.08 23.29
CA LEU A 225 0.27 -15.22 23.21
C LEU A 225 0.39 -14.27 24.39
N GLY A 226 -0.74 -13.73 24.86
CA GLY A 226 -0.79 -12.95 26.09
C GLY A 226 -0.31 -13.76 27.29
N MET A 227 -0.75 -15.02 27.42
CA MET A 227 -0.27 -15.91 28.49
C MET A 227 1.23 -16.21 28.37
N LEU A 228 1.73 -16.45 27.16
CA LEU A 228 3.16 -16.71 26.93
C LEU A 228 4.04 -15.48 27.23
N GLN A 229 3.55 -14.27 26.95
CA GLN A 229 4.31 -13.03 27.10
C GLN A 229 4.22 -12.40 28.51
N GLY A 230 3.33 -12.88 29.39
CA GLY A 230 3.09 -12.24 30.69
C GLY A 230 2.15 -11.04 30.57
N GLY A 231 1.10 -11.18 29.76
CA GLY A 231 0.04 -10.19 29.59
C GLY A 231 -0.78 -10.00 30.88
N PRO A 232 -1.91 -9.27 30.81
CA PRO A 232 -2.67 -8.84 32.01
C PRO A 232 -3.20 -9.97 32.90
N LEU A 233 -3.15 -11.23 32.41
CA LEU A 233 -3.56 -12.43 33.13
C LEU A 233 -2.42 -13.11 33.91
N ALA A 234 -1.17 -12.74 33.67
CA ALA A 234 -0.01 -13.41 34.25
C ALA A 234 1.01 -12.35 34.70
N SER A 235 1.23 -12.25 36.00
CA SER A 235 2.28 -11.41 36.60
C SER A 235 3.68 -11.79 36.11
N GLU A 236 3.85 -13.03 35.63
CA GLU A 236 5.05 -13.51 34.96
C GLU A 236 4.67 -14.27 33.68
N GLY A 237 5.29 -13.93 32.54
CA GLY A 237 5.09 -14.68 31.30
C GLY A 237 5.68 -16.08 31.39
N LEU A 238 5.05 -17.05 30.70
CA LEU A 238 5.56 -18.42 30.63
C LEU A 238 6.90 -18.52 29.91
N LEU A 239 7.22 -17.54 29.08
CA LEU A 239 8.50 -17.41 28.39
C LEU A 239 9.20 -16.12 28.79
N ALA A 240 10.53 -16.19 28.93
CA ALA A 240 11.33 -14.99 29.00
C ALA A 240 11.15 -14.16 27.71
N ARG A 241 11.28 -12.84 27.80
CA ARG A 241 11.07 -11.93 26.66
C ARG A 241 11.93 -12.31 25.44
N GLY A 242 13.16 -12.78 25.65
CA GLY A 242 14.06 -13.24 24.58
C GLY A 242 13.54 -14.49 23.87
N ASP A 243 13.09 -15.49 24.63
CA ASP A 243 12.52 -16.74 24.10
C ASP A 243 11.24 -16.47 23.30
N PHE A 244 10.37 -15.57 23.79
CA PHE A 244 9.18 -15.15 23.05
C PHE A 244 9.51 -14.48 21.70
N LEU A 245 10.61 -13.72 21.61
CA LEU A 245 11.06 -13.12 20.35
C LEU A 245 11.52 -14.17 19.34
N LEU A 246 12.15 -15.26 19.78
CA LEU A 246 12.54 -16.40 18.93
C LEU A 246 11.31 -17.17 18.41
N MET A 247 10.22 -17.17 19.18
CA MET A 247 8.95 -17.79 18.80
C MET A 247 8.20 -17.01 17.71
N LYS A 248 8.46 -15.70 17.55
CA LYS A 248 7.73 -14.84 16.62
C LYS A 248 7.87 -15.29 15.16
N PRO A 249 9.06 -15.42 14.54
CA PRO A 249 9.17 -15.78 13.13
C PRO A 249 8.43 -17.07 12.71
N PRO A 250 8.57 -18.23 13.41
CA PRO A 250 7.84 -19.43 13.03
C PRO A 250 6.32 -19.28 13.23
N LEU A 251 5.89 -18.51 14.22
CA LEU A 251 4.47 -18.21 14.40
C LEU A 251 3.92 -17.37 13.25
N LEU A 252 4.65 -16.34 12.79
CA LEU A 252 4.26 -15.54 11.62
C LEU A 252 4.08 -16.42 10.38
N LEU A 253 5.07 -17.29 10.13
CA LEU A 253 5.02 -18.24 9.01
C LEU A 253 3.84 -19.20 9.13
N GLY A 254 3.56 -19.70 10.33
CA GLY A 254 2.43 -20.57 10.61
C GLY A 254 1.07 -19.89 10.41
N LEU A 255 0.91 -18.65 10.88
CA LEU A 255 -0.33 -17.88 10.68
C LEU A 255 -0.59 -17.59 9.19
N LEU A 256 0.46 -17.27 8.43
CA LEU A 256 0.36 -17.10 6.97
C LEU A 256 0.00 -18.43 6.29
N SER A 257 0.61 -19.53 6.72
CA SER A 257 0.30 -20.88 6.21
C SER A 257 -1.15 -21.27 6.47
N LEU A 258 -1.68 -20.95 7.65
CA LEU A 258 -3.11 -21.14 7.98
C LEU A 258 -4.01 -20.28 7.10
N ALA A 259 -3.63 -19.02 6.83
CA ALA A 259 -4.39 -18.16 5.92
C ALA A 259 -4.46 -18.75 4.51
N VAL A 260 -3.34 -19.28 4.01
CA VAL A 260 -3.29 -20.00 2.73
C VAL A 260 -4.12 -21.29 2.79
N ALA A 261 -4.04 -22.07 3.86
CA ALA A 261 -4.82 -23.30 4.02
C ALA A 261 -6.34 -23.04 4.03
N VAL A 262 -6.80 -21.98 4.71
CA VAL A 262 -8.22 -21.55 4.70
C VAL A 262 -8.65 -21.17 3.27
N GLU A 263 -7.78 -20.44 2.54
CA GLU A 263 -8.04 -20.08 1.16
C GLU A 263 -8.10 -21.30 0.23
N LEU A 264 -7.19 -22.26 0.40
CA LEU A 264 -7.14 -23.53 -0.31
C LEU A 264 -8.38 -24.38 -0.05
N TRP A 265 -8.78 -24.54 1.21
CA TRP A 265 -9.96 -25.31 1.62
C TRP A 265 -11.22 -24.75 0.96
N TYR A 266 -11.41 -23.44 1.02
CA TYR A 266 -12.63 -22.82 0.49
C TYR A 266 -12.69 -22.84 -1.05
N ARG A 267 -11.53 -22.85 -1.71
CA ARG A 267 -11.43 -22.86 -3.17
C ARG A 267 -10.91 -24.20 -3.67
N ARG A 268 -11.62 -25.31 -3.40
CA ARG A 268 -11.57 -26.55 -4.23
C ARG A 268 -12.01 -26.29 -5.68
N SER A 269 -11.43 -25.29 -6.33
CA SER A 269 -11.79 -24.76 -7.62
C SER A 269 -10.54 -24.74 -8.49
N PRO A 270 -10.60 -25.27 -9.73
CA PRO A 270 -9.49 -25.22 -10.68
C PRO A 270 -8.96 -23.80 -10.92
N ARG A 271 -9.75 -22.76 -10.64
CA ARG A 271 -9.34 -21.35 -10.69
C ARG A 271 -8.26 -20.98 -9.67
N LEU A 272 -8.22 -21.64 -8.51
CA LEU A 272 -7.16 -21.40 -7.51
C LEU A 272 -5.84 -22.00 -7.98
N LEU A 273 -5.85 -23.22 -8.51
CA LEU A 273 -4.64 -23.84 -9.06
C LEU A 273 -4.05 -22.98 -10.20
N GLN A 274 -4.92 -22.42 -11.05
CA GLN A 274 -4.52 -21.44 -12.07
C GLN A 274 -3.98 -20.13 -11.46
N SER A 275 -4.57 -19.64 -10.36
CA SER A 275 -4.10 -18.45 -9.65
C SER A 275 -2.74 -18.68 -8.99
N ILE A 276 -2.54 -19.83 -8.34
CA ILE A 276 -1.27 -20.25 -7.73
C ILE A 276 -0.21 -20.40 -8.81
N LYS A 277 -0.52 -21.07 -9.93
CA LYS A 277 0.40 -21.18 -11.07
C LYS A 277 0.77 -19.79 -11.61
N ALA A 278 -0.18 -18.86 -11.71
CA ALA A 278 0.08 -17.50 -12.16
C ALA A 278 0.94 -16.70 -11.16
N VAL A 279 0.66 -16.84 -9.86
CA VAL A 279 1.44 -16.22 -8.78
C VAL A 279 2.86 -16.78 -8.77
N ALA A 280 3.02 -18.11 -8.72
CA ALA A 280 4.30 -18.79 -8.74
C ALA A 280 5.13 -18.39 -9.97
N ARG A 281 4.51 -18.35 -11.16
CA ARG A 281 5.17 -17.87 -12.38
C ARG A 281 5.64 -16.42 -12.25
N THR A 282 4.83 -15.56 -11.64
CA THR A 282 5.20 -14.14 -11.48
C THR A 282 6.30 -13.96 -10.43
N LEU A 283 6.25 -14.72 -9.33
CA LEU A 283 7.31 -14.75 -8.32
C LEU A 283 8.63 -15.28 -8.90
N LEU A 284 8.57 -16.33 -9.74
CA LEU A 284 9.74 -16.82 -10.47
C LEU A 284 10.31 -15.77 -11.41
N LEU A 285 9.45 -14.99 -12.10
CA LEU A 285 9.91 -13.87 -12.92
C LEU A 285 10.53 -12.74 -12.10
N MET A 286 10.00 -12.44 -10.90
CA MET A 286 10.60 -11.48 -9.98
C MET A 286 11.97 -11.96 -9.47
N ALA A 287 12.06 -13.24 -9.08
CA ALA A 287 13.31 -13.85 -8.65
C ALA A 287 14.36 -13.87 -9.78
N PHE A 288 13.95 -14.24 -10.99
CA PHE A 288 14.79 -14.18 -12.19
C PHE A 288 15.28 -12.77 -12.48
N ALA A 289 14.40 -11.77 -12.46
CA ALA A 289 14.77 -10.38 -12.68
C ALA A 289 15.76 -9.86 -11.62
N TYR A 290 15.57 -10.24 -10.35
CA TYR A 290 16.47 -9.88 -9.27
C TYR A 290 17.83 -10.58 -9.39
N ALA A 291 17.86 -11.86 -9.74
CA ALA A 291 19.08 -12.60 -9.99
C ALA A 291 19.89 -11.97 -11.13
N LEU A 292 19.22 -11.58 -12.22
CA LEU A 292 19.85 -10.92 -13.35
C LEU A 292 20.39 -9.53 -12.97
N TYR A 293 19.62 -8.74 -12.21
CA TYR A 293 20.09 -7.47 -11.64
C TYR A 293 21.38 -7.64 -10.83
N LYS A 294 21.42 -8.63 -9.93
CA LYS A 294 22.59 -8.90 -9.09
C LYS A 294 23.78 -9.40 -9.89
N LEU A 295 23.55 -10.31 -10.84
CA LEU A 295 24.61 -10.83 -11.72
C LEU A 295 25.23 -9.70 -12.56
N THR A 296 24.41 -8.84 -13.17
CA THR A 296 24.91 -7.66 -13.91
C THR A 296 25.71 -6.72 -13.01
N ALA A 297 25.23 -6.45 -11.79
CA ALA A 297 25.95 -5.61 -10.84
C ALA A 297 27.34 -6.19 -10.48
N ILE A 298 27.43 -7.50 -10.25
CA ILE A 298 28.69 -8.19 -9.94
C ILE A 298 29.66 -8.15 -11.13
N LEU A 299 29.16 -8.51 -12.32
CA LEU A 299 29.99 -8.58 -13.54
C LEU A 299 30.54 -7.22 -13.96
N LEU A 300 29.78 -6.14 -13.74
CA LEU A 300 30.21 -4.79 -14.11
C LEU A 300 30.96 -4.05 -12.99
N ALA A 301 30.98 -4.58 -11.75
CA ALA A 301 31.65 -3.91 -10.63
C ALA A 301 33.12 -3.54 -10.91
N PRO A 302 33.97 -4.42 -11.49
CA PRO A 302 35.36 -4.06 -11.80
C PRO A 302 35.47 -2.91 -12.80
N LEU A 303 34.58 -2.87 -13.80
CA LEU A 303 34.52 -1.78 -14.78
C LEU A 303 34.17 -0.46 -14.09
N TRP A 304 33.18 -0.44 -13.21
CA TRP A 304 32.77 0.77 -12.49
C TRP A 304 33.86 1.27 -11.54
N GLN A 305 34.57 0.37 -10.86
CA GLN A 305 35.72 0.73 -10.01
C GLN A 305 36.85 1.36 -10.84
N ALA A 306 37.12 0.84 -12.03
CA ALA A 306 38.10 1.41 -12.95
C ALA A 306 37.72 2.82 -13.44
N VAL A 307 36.42 3.12 -13.57
CA VAL A 307 35.90 4.44 -13.96
C VAL A 307 35.97 5.43 -12.79
N ILE A 308 35.62 5.01 -11.57
CA ILE A 308 35.68 5.85 -10.36
C ILE A 308 37.11 6.36 -10.12
N GLY A 309 38.12 5.51 -10.35
CA GLY A 309 39.53 5.86 -10.12
C GLY A 309 40.18 6.81 -11.15
N ARG A 310 39.47 7.24 -12.22
CA ARG A 310 40.09 7.96 -13.36
C ARG A 310 39.57 9.37 -13.65
N GLY A 311 38.52 9.86 -12.99
CA GLY A 311 37.87 11.13 -13.37
C GLY A 311 37.62 12.09 -12.23
N GLU A 312 38.38 13.19 -12.15
CA GLU A 312 38.15 14.29 -11.19
C GLU A 312 36.77 14.97 -11.36
N TRP A 313 36.17 14.88 -12.55
CA TRP A 313 34.93 15.58 -12.90
C TRP A 313 33.65 14.73 -12.74
N MET A 314 33.76 13.40 -12.70
CA MET A 314 32.63 12.52 -12.43
C MET A 314 32.62 12.13 -10.95
N LYS A 315 31.66 12.69 -10.20
CA LYS A 315 31.45 12.29 -8.81
C LYS A 315 31.17 10.79 -8.74
N GLU A 316 31.73 10.11 -7.74
CA GLU A 316 31.48 8.68 -7.47
C GLU A 316 29.98 8.33 -7.50
N SER A 317 29.14 9.21 -6.95
CA SER A 317 27.69 9.09 -6.98
C SER A 317 27.10 8.97 -8.39
N ALA A 318 27.64 9.67 -9.39
CA ALA A 318 27.21 9.57 -10.78
C ALA A 318 27.53 8.19 -11.37
N VAL A 319 28.74 7.69 -11.11
CA VAL A 319 29.18 6.37 -11.59
C VAL A 319 28.36 5.25 -10.94
N VAL A 320 28.11 5.33 -9.64
CA VAL A 320 27.23 4.40 -8.93
C VAL A 320 25.81 4.42 -9.51
N ARG A 321 25.26 5.60 -9.82
CA ARG A 321 23.92 5.70 -10.43
C ARG A 321 23.88 5.12 -11.84
N MET A 322 24.93 5.30 -12.65
CA MET A 322 25.04 4.65 -13.96
C MET A 322 25.13 3.13 -13.84
N ALA A 323 25.89 2.63 -12.86
CA ALA A 323 25.95 1.20 -12.57
C ALA A 323 24.57 0.63 -12.23
N LEU A 324 23.83 1.28 -11.33
CA LEU A 324 22.47 0.90 -10.96
C LEU A 324 21.50 0.96 -12.14
N LEU A 325 21.63 1.98 -13.00
CA LEU A 325 20.83 2.13 -14.21
C LEU A 325 21.03 0.93 -15.14
N VAL A 326 22.29 0.57 -15.42
CA VAL A 326 22.62 -0.57 -16.28
C VAL A 326 22.11 -1.87 -15.65
N SER A 327 22.35 -2.09 -14.35
CA SER A 327 21.83 -3.26 -13.64
C SER A 327 20.31 -3.37 -13.67
N ALA A 328 19.58 -2.24 -13.65
CA ALA A 328 18.13 -2.20 -13.76
C ALA A 328 17.61 -2.38 -15.19
N ALA A 329 18.33 -1.88 -16.20
CA ALA A 329 17.93 -1.98 -17.60
C ALA A 329 17.92 -3.43 -18.10
N VAL A 330 18.91 -4.24 -17.70
CA VAL A 330 19.04 -5.64 -18.13
C VAL A 330 17.79 -6.50 -17.83
N PRO A 331 17.25 -6.57 -16.60
CA PRO A 331 16.04 -7.33 -16.33
C PRO A 331 14.80 -6.78 -17.04
N VAL A 332 14.72 -5.47 -17.25
CA VAL A 332 13.63 -4.86 -18.03
C VAL A 332 13.70 -5.29 -19.49
N MET A 333 14.88 -5.24 -20.11
CA MET A 333 15.11 -5.70 -21.49
C MET A 333 14.84 -7.20 -21.64
N ALA A 334 15.31 -8.02 -20.70
CA ALA A 334 15.06 -9.46 -20.70
C ALA A 334 13.56 -9.77 -20.60
N LEU A 335 12.82 -9.09 -19.71
CA LEU A 335 11.37 -9.25 -19.61
C LEU A 335 10.66 -8.76 -20.88
N ALA A 336 11.11 -7.66 -21.50
CA ALA A 336 10.57 -7.16 -22.75
C ALA A 336 10.74 -8.20 -23.89
N TRP A 337 11.94 -8.76 -24.04
CA TRP A 337 12.24 -9.81 -25.04
C TRP A 337 11.44 -11.09 -24.82
N LEU A 338 11.28 -11.52 -23.57
CA LEU A 338 10.43 -12.66 -23.23
C LEU A 338 8.92 -12.38 -23.40
N ARG A 339 8.54 -11.16 -23.82
CA ARG A 339 7.15 -10.67 -23.87
C ARG A 339 6.46 -10.77 -22.49
N ARG A 340 7.28 -10.68 -21.43
CA ARG A 340 6.91 -10.72 -20.00
C ARG A 340 6.97 -9.35 -19.31
N GLY A 341 7.27 -8.29 -20.05
CA GLY A 341 7.20 -6.90 -19.62
C GLY A 341 6.52 -6.01 -20.67
N PRO A 342 6.49 -4.69 -20.46
CA PRO A 342 6.28 -3.72 -21.53
C PRO A 342 7.37 -3.89 -22.61
N SER A 343 7.03 -3.63 -23.86
CA SER A 343 7.99 -3.64 -24.96
C SER A 343 8.93 -2.44 -24.89
N LEU A 344 10.13 -2.54 -25.45
CA LEU A 344 11.07 -1.41 -25.52
C LEU A 344 10.47 -0.22 -26.28
N ARG A 345 9.66 -0.49 -27.32
CA ARG A 345 8.94 0.55 -28.06
C ARG A 345 7.96 1.32 -27.17
N GLU A 346 7.20 0.64 -26.31
CA GLU A 346 6.30 1.29 -25.36
C GLU A 346 7.08 2.11 -24.33
N LEU A 347 8.13 1.53 -23.75
CA LEU A 347 8.96 2.17 -22.74
C LEU A 347 9.59 3.47 -23.27
N LEU A 348 10.10 3.45 -24.51
CA LEU A 348 10.78 4.57 -25.15
C LEU A 348 9.84 5.50 -25.93
N ALA A 349 8.53 5.25 -25.95
CA ALA A 349 7.58 6.08 -26.68
C ALA A 349 7.55 7.50 -26.09
N LEU A 350 7.83 8.51 -26.90
CA LEU A 350 7.68 9.90 -26.49
C LEU A 350 6.25 10.38 -26.76
N TRP A 351 5.60 10.93 -25.73
CA TRP A 351 4.29 11.56 -25.85
C TRP A 351 4.42 13.07 -25.68
N PRO A 352 4.88 13.83 -26.70
CA PRO A 352 5.37 15.19 -26.52
C PRO A 352 4.36 16.12 -25.84
N VAL A 353 3.08 16.07 -26.23
CA VAL A 353 2.01 16.87 -25.60
C VAL A 353 1.82 16.51 -24.13
N ALA A 354 1.79 15.22 -23.80
CA ALA A 354 1.63 14.77 -22.42
C ALA A 354 2.88 15.08 -21.58
N SER A 355 4.07 14.84 -22.13
CA SER A 355 5.35 15.14 -21.49
C SER A 355 5.51 16.62 -21.21
N LEU A 356 5.27 17.50 -22.19
CA LEU A 356 5.38 18.95 -22.02
C LEU A 356 4.33 19.48 -21.03
N GLY A 357 3.09 19.00 -21.11
CA GLY A 357 2.05 19.37 -20.15
C GLY A 357 2.39 18.96 -18.72
N LEU A 358 2.89 17.73 -18.53
CA LEU A 358 3.32 17.22 -17.23
C LEU A 358 4.53 17.96 -16.68
N VAL A 359 5.55 18.19 -17.50
CA VAL A 359 6.75 18.96 -17.13
C VAL A 359 6.37 20.38 -16.75
N GLY A 360 5.52 21.04 -17.54
CA GLY A 360 5.04 22.38 -17.25
C GLY A 360 4.38 22.45 -15.87
N VAL A 361 3.38 21.61 -15.61
CA VAL A 361 2.67 21.65 -14.32
C VAL A 361 3.57 21.23 -13.15
N ALA A 362 4.43 20.23 -13.34
CA ALA A 362 5.35 19.76 -12.30
C ALA A 362 6.39 20.81 -11.91
N ALA A 363 6.90 21.59 -12.87
CA ALA A 363 7.83 22.68 -12.58
C ALA A 363 7.21 23.76 -11.68
N TRP A 364 5.89 23.98 -11.81
CA TRP A 364 5.15 24.96 -11.01
C TRP A 364 4.79 24.46 -9.60
N ILE A 365 4.71 23.14 -9.35
CA ILE A 365 4.30 22.61 -8.05
C ILE A 365 5.17 23.13 -6.91
N PRO A 366 6.51 23.05 -6.99
CA PRO A 366 7.35 23.52 -5.89
C PRO A 366 7.25 25.04 -5.71
N ALA A 367 7.11 25.81 -6.79
CA ALA A 367 6.89 27.25 -6.71
C ALA A 367 5.56 27.61 -6.00
N ILE A 368 4.46 26.93 -6.34
CA ILE A 368 3.16 27.12 -5.70
C ILE A 368 3.22 26.68 -4.22
N ALA A 369 3.86 25.55 -3.94
CA ALA A 369 4.03 25.06 -2.56
C ALA A 369 4.83 26.06 -1.71
N ALA A 370 5.92 26.62 -2.27
CA ALA A 370 6.72 27.64 -1.62
C ALA A 370 5.91 28.93 -1.40
N ALA A 371 5.07 29.33 -2.35
CA ALA A 371 4.23 30.53 -2.24
C ALA A 371 3.18 30.38 -1.14
N ILE A 372 2.57 29.19 -1.02
CA ILE A 372 1.58 28.88 0.02
C ILE A 372 2.25 28.79 1.39
N ALA A 373 3.37 28.08 1.48
CA ALA A 373 3.99 27.80 2.77
C ALA A 373 4.84 28.96 3.30
N ILE A 374 5.40 29.79 2.42
CA ILE A 374 6.29 30.90 2.79
C ILE A 374 6.17 32.05 1.78
N PRO A 375 5.11 32.88 1.87
CA PRO A 375 4.83 33.95 0.91
C PRO A 375 6.01 34.90 0.65
N ASP A 376 6.84 35.16 1.67
CA ASP A 376 7.99 36.06 1.55
C ASP A 376 9.20 35.47 0.81
N ALA A 377 9.20 34.16 0.49
CA ALA A 377 10.30 33.51 -0.23
C ALA A 377 10.61 34.13 -1.60
N PHE A 378 9.56 34.64 -2.27
CA PHE A 378 9.68 35.26 -3.60
C PHE A 378 10.24 36.68 -3.56
N ARG A 379 10.20 37.35 -2.40
CA ARG A 379 10.69 38.73 -2.25
C ARG A 379 12.21 38.83 -2.13
N VAL A 380 12.90 37.75 -1.77
CA VAL A 380 14.33 37.77 -1.37
C VAL A 380 15.25 37.13 -2.42
N GLY A 381 14.76 36.81 -3.63
CA GLY A 381 15.60 36.33 -4.73
C GLY A 381 16.26 34.95 -4.49
N ALA A 382 15.62 34.08 -3.72
CA ALA A 382 16.19 32.83 -3.21
C ALA A 382 16.42 31.69 -4.26
N PHE A 383 16.51 31.99 -5.56
CA PHE A 383 16.68 30.99 -6.63
C PHE A 383 18.01 31.21 -7.37
N THR A 384 19.15 30.77 -6.83
CA THR A 384 20.47 31.12 -7.42
C THR A 384 21.39 29.95 -7.77
N SER A 385 21.17 28.75 -7.25
CA SER A 385 22.13 27.63 -7.28
C SER A 385 22.07 26.70 -8.50
N LEU A 386 20.97 26.69 -9.25
CA LEU A 386 20.90 26.12 -10.62
C LEU A 386 20.47 27.24 -11.57
N SER A 387 21.19 28.36 -11.54
CA SER A 387 21.00 29.39 -12.56
C SER A 387 21.48 28.83 -13.92
N PRO A 388 20.62 28.79 -14.97
CA PRO A 388 21.05 28.42 -16.32
C PRO A 388 22.11 29.38 -16.88
N LEU A 389 22.43 30.45 -16.13
CA LEU A 389 23.46 31.45 -16.42
C LEU A 389 24.81 31.14 -15.76
N THR A 390 24.98 30.03 -15.03
CA THR A 390 26.33 29.62 -14.59
C THR A 390 27.15 29.23 -15.82
N ALA A 391 28.19 30.01 -16.10
CA ALA A 391 28.98 29.94 -17.34
C ALA A 391 29.84 28.67 -17.51
N ASN A 392 29.72 27.68 -16.62
CA ASN A 392 30.50 26.44 -16.70
C ASN A 392 29.59 25.25 -17.08
N PRO A 393 29.56 24.85 -18.36
CA PRO A 393 28.81 23.68 -18.83
C PRO A 393 29.17 22.38 -18.09
N ARG A 394 30.41 22.25 -17.59
CA ARG A 394 30.84 21.05 -16.83
C ARG A 394 30.18 20.99 -15.46
N ALA A 395 29.91 22.13 -14.82
CA ALA A 395 29.16 22.18 -13.57
C ALA A 395 27.70 21.76 -13.78
N TRP A 396 27.08 22.20 -14.88
CA TRP A 396 25.75 21.75 -15.30
C TRP A 396 25.72 20.25 -15.60
N LEU A 397 26.69 19.74 -16.36
CA LEU A 397 26.78 18.32 -16.65
C LEU A 397 26.95 17.50 -15.36
N GLY A 398 27.85 17.92 -14.46
CA GLY A 398 28.13 17.25 -13.19
C GLY A 398 26.97 17.29 -12.19
N ALA A 399 26.06 18.26 -12.27
CA ALA A 399 24.89 18.38 -11.40
C ALA A 399 23.62 17.77 -12.00
N ALA A 400 23.35 18.00 -13.29
CA ALA A 400 22.13 17.55 -13.95
C ALA A 400 22.21 16.08 -14.37
N LEU A 401 23.36 15.59 -14.85
CA LEU A 401 23.48 14.21 -15.32
C LEU A 401 23.16 13.19 -14.22
N PRO A 402 23.66 13.32 -12.97
CA PRO A 402 23.29 12.39 -11.90
C PRO A 402 21.79 12.39 -11.60
N LEU A 403 21.11 13.54 -11.69
CA LEU A 403 19.66 13.64 -11.49
C LEU A 403 18.88 12.94 -12.61
N VAL A 404 19.31 13.11 -13.87
CA VAL A 404 18.71 12.43 -15.02
C VAL A 404 18.89 10.91 -14.89
N VAL A 405 20.11 10.45 -14.59
CA VAL A 405 20.42 9.03 -14.45
C VAL A 405 19.66 8.43 -13.27
N ALA A 406 19.58 9.13 -12.14
CA ALA A 406 18.82 8.68 -10.97
C ALA A 406 17.32 8.56 -11.28
N ALA A 407 16.71 9.61 -11.87
CA ALA A 407 15.29 9.57 -12.24
C ALA A 407 14.99 8.42 -13.22
N LEU A 408 15.83 8.26 -14.25
CA LEU A 408 15.64 7.18 -15.23
C LEU A 408 15.79 5.79 -14.59
N GLN A 409 16.80 5.61 -13.75
CA GLN A 409 17.05 4.36 -13.02
C GLN A 409 15.88 4.00 -12.11
N GLU A 410 15.38 4.98 -11.35
CA GLU A 410 14.27 4.78 -10.44
C GLU A 410 12.97 4.47 -11.20
N GLU A 411 12.69 5.14 -12.31
CA GLU A 411 11.49 4.86 -13.12
C GLU A 411 11.57 3.51 -13.85
N LEU A 412 12.75 3.08 -14.29
CA LEU A 412 12.95 1.72 -14.83
C LEU A 412 12.63 0.65 -13.77
N VAL A 413 13.19 0.77 -12.58
CA VAL A 413 12.96 -0.20 -11.50
C VAL A 413 11.50 -0.17 -11.04
N HIS A 414 10.97 1.01 -10.74
CA HIS A 414 9.67 1.10 -10.08
C HIS A 414 8.49 0.95 -11.04
N ARG A 415 8.61 1.44 -12.28
CA ARG A 415 7.51 1.40 -13.27
C ARG A 415 7.63 0.23 -14.23
N ALA A 416 8.74 0.17 -14.96
CA ALA A 416 8.92 -0.84 -16.00
C ALA A 416 9.04 -2.25 -15.40
N LEU A 417 9.68 -2.38 -14.24
CA LEU A 417 9.85 -3.67 -13.56
C LEU A 417 8.78 -3.92 -12.48
N VAL A 418 8.85 -3.23 -11.33
CA VAL A 418 8.06 -3.56 -10.12
C VAL A 418 6.56 -3.39 -10.37
N GLN A 419 6.09 -2.21 -10.77
CA GLN A 419 4.67 -1.96 -11.03
C GLN A 419 4.10 -2.89 -12.11
N SER A 420 4.87 -3.18 -13.16
CA SER A 420 4.45 -4.10 -14.23
C SER A 420 4.31 -5.55 -13.74
N LEU A 421 5.25 -6.04 -12.94
CA LEU A 421 5.18 -7.38 -12.35
C LEU A 421 4.04 -7.49 -11.33
N LEU A 422 3.86 -6.49 -10.48
CA LEU A 422 2.75 -6.46 -9.51
C LEU A 422 1.39 -6.36 -10.22
N SER A 423 1.28 -5.57 -11.28
CA SER A 423 0.05 -5.50 -12.09
C SER A 423 -0.33 -6.86 -12.67
N ARG A 424 0.67 -7.65 -13.10
CA ARG A 424 0.48 -9.01 -13.62
C ARG A 424 0.13 -9.99 -12.52
N LEU A 425 0.86 -9.94 -11.39
CA LEU A 425 0.65 -10.78 -10.22
C LEU A 425 -0.81 -10.70 -9.74
N PHE A 426 -1.34 -9.48 -9.65
CA PHE A 426 -2.69 -9.22 -9.16
C PHE A 426 -3.74 -9.05 -10.27
N ARG A 427 -3.34 -9.17 -11.55
CA ARG A 427 -4.19 -8.93 -12.73
C ARG A 427 -4.96 -7.61 -12.66
N SER A 428 -4.32 -6.56 -12.15
CA SER A 428 -4.92 -5.24 -11.99
C SER A 428 -3.85 -4.15 -11.96
N GLU A 429 -3.92 -3.22 -12.90
CA GLU A 429 -2.97 -2.12 -13.03
C GLU A 429 -3.03 -1.17 -11.82
N TRP A 430 -4.21 -0.95 -11.25
CA TRP A 430 -4.39 -0.14 -10.04
C TRP A 430 -3.63 -0.73 -8.85
N VAL A 431 -3.52 -2.04 -8.77
CA VAL A 431 -2.77 -2.72 -7.71
C VAL A 431 -1.29 -2.52 -7.89
N GLY A 432 -0.81 -2.73 -9.12
CA GLY A 432 0.58 -2.47 -9.44
C GLY A 432 0.96 -1.02 -9.21
N LEU A 433 0.06 -0.08 -9.50
CA LEU A 433 0.24 1.34 -9.22
C LEU A 433 0.40 1.60 -7.73
N VAL A 434 -0.52 1.11 -6.89
CA VAL A 434 -0.50 1.34 -5.44
C VAL A 434 0.70 0.65 -4.79
N LEU A 435 0.90 -0.63 -5.08
CA LEU A 435 2.00 -1.39 -4.49
C LEU A 435 3.36 -0.93 -5.04
N GLY A 436 3.43 -0.48 -6.29
CA GLY A 436 4.63 0.13 -6.88
C GLY A 436 4.96 1.48 -6.23
N ALA A 437 3.97 2.30 -5.91
CA ALA A 437 4.16 3.55 -5.17
C ALA A 437 4.60 3.30 -3.72
N LEU A 438 4.03 2.29 -3.05
CA LEU A 438 4.47 1.87 -1.72
C LEU A 438 5.90 1.34 -1.72
N HIS A 439 6.25 0.52 -2.72
CA HIS A 439 7.62 0.05 -2.91
C HIS A 439 8.56 1.24 -3.10
N PHE A 440 8.23 2.18 -3.98
CA PHE A 440 9.04 3.40 -4.18
C PHE A 440 9.23 4.19 -2.87
N ALA A 441 8.17 4.41 -2.11
CA ALA A 441 8.23 5.10 -0.82
C ALA A 441 9.10 4.38 0.22
N ALA A 442 9.13 3.04 0.21
CA ALA A 442 9.94 2.24 1.13
C ALA A 442 11.46 2.39 0.91
N PHE A 443 11.90 2.89 -0.24
CA PHE A 443 13.32 3.20 -0.53
C PHE A 443 13.71 4.63 -0.11
N HIS A 444 12.81 5.36 0.53
CA HIS A 444 13.04 6.72 1.00
C HIS A 444 12.94 6.80 2.53
N PRO A 445 13.56 7.81 3.16
CA PRO A 445 13.37 8.06 4.58
C PRO A 445 11.89 8.23 4.94
N LEU A 446 11.48 7.73 6.10
CA LEU A 446 10.06 7.68 6.50
C LEU A 446 9.44 9.10 6.57
N GLU A 447 10.23 10.08 7.01
CA GLU A 447 9.86 11.49 7.07
C GLU A 447 9.59 12.13 5.70
N SER A 448 10.00 11.47 4.61
CA SER A 448 9.74 11.88 3.23
C SER A 448 8.49 11.22 2.65
N ALA A 449 7.93 10.21 3.32
CA ALA A 449 6.81 9.41 2.79
C ALA A 449 5.59 10.27 2.43
N VAL A 450 5.36 11.37 3.15
CA VAL A 450 4.22 12.27 2.93
C VAL A 450 4.21 12.92 1.54
N PHE A 451 5.37 13.13 0.92
CA PHE A 451 5.46 13.66 -0.45
C PHE A 451 5.88 12.58 -1.47
N VAL A 452 6.75 11.64 -1.05
CA VAL A 452 7.24 10.55 -1.93
C VAL A 452 6.12 9.60 -2.32
N LEU A 453 5.18 9.27 -1.42
CA LEU A 453 4.08 8.37 -1.73
C LEU A 453 3.11 8.99 -2.76
N PRO A 454 2.63 10.25 -2.60
CA PRO A 454 1.93 10.97 -3.67
C PRO A 454 2.70 11.02 -4.99
N GLY A 455 4.01 11.31 -4.95
CA GLY A 455 4.85 11.33 -6.15
C GLY A 455 4.88 9.97 -6.85
N GLY A 456 5.08 8.90 -6.09
CA GLY A 456 5.05 7.52 -6.59
C GLY A 456 3.70 7.14 -7.21
N LEU A 457 2.58 7.62 -6.67
CA LEU A 457 1.25 7.44 -7.25
C LEU A 457 1.10 8.22 -8.57
N LEU A 458 1.56 9.47 -8.62
CA LEU A 458 1.55 10.29 -9.83
C LEU A 458 2.36 9.63 -10.95
N PHE A 459 3.62 9.27 -10.67
CA PHE A 459 4.49 8.61 -11.63
C PHE A 459 3.90 7.27 -12.08
N GLY A 460 3.38 6.47 -11.14
CA GLY A 460 2.71 5.21 -11.45
C GLY A 460 1.49 5.37 -12.34
N LEU A 461 0.69 6.43 -12.12
CA LEU A 461 -0.47 6.75 -12.93
C LEU A 461 -0.08 7.19 -14.34
N VAL A 462 0.89 8.08 -14.48
CA VAL A 462 1.41 8.52 -15.78
C VAL A 462 1.98 7.34 -16.56
N PHE A 463 2.71 6.44 -15.91
CA PHE A 463 3.20 5.22 -16.54
C PHE A 463 2.05 4.31 -16.96
N MET A 464 1.05 4.09 -16.10
CA MET A 464 -0.12 3.26 -16.43
C MET A 464 -0.85 3.78 -17.68
N ARG A 465 -0.93 5.10 -17.84
CA ARG A 465 -1.59 5.74 -18.98
C ARG A 465 -0.75 5.74 -20.26
N THR A 466 0.53 6.05 -20.17
CA THR A 466 1.40 6.26 -21.34
C THR A 466 2.24 5.04 -21.72
N ARG A 467 2.47 4.12 -20.78
CA ARG A 467 3.44 3.00 -20.84
C ARG A 467 4.89 3.42 -21.15
N SER A 468 5.18 4.71 -21.02
CA SER A 468 6.46 5.31 -21.34
C SER A 468 7.22 5.69 -20.08
N ILE A 469 8.45 5.17 -19.96
CA ILE A 469 9.38 5.62 -18.92
C ILE A 469 9.96 6.98 -19.26
N VAL A 470 9.98 7.39 -20.53
CA VAL A 470 10.48 8.72 -20.92
C VAL A 470 9.57 9.79 -20.32
N CYS A 471 8.25 9.62 -20.46
CA CYS A 471 7.27 10.55 -19.88
C CYS A 471 7.40 10.63 -18.35
N THR A 472 7.55 9.49 -17.67
CA THR A 472 7.65 9.48 -16.20
C THR A 472 8.99 10.00 -15.72
N THR A 473 10.08 9.72 -16.45
CA THR A 473 11.42 10.24 -16.15
C THR A 473 11.47 11.76 -16.29
N LEU A 474 10.88 12.33 -17.34
CA LEU A 474 10.83 13.79 -17.51
C LEU A 474 10.05 14.45 -16.38
N LEU A 475 8.91 13.87 -15.99
CA LEU A 475 8.11 14.35 -14.87
C LEU A 475 8.88 14.25 -13.54
N HIS A 476 9.49 13.10 -13.27
CA HIS A 476 10.27 12.86 -12.05
C HIS A 476 11.49 13.79 -11.98
N LEU A 477 12.27 13.89 -13.06
CA LEU A 477 13.40 14.80 -13.17
C LEU A 477 12.97 16.25 -12.90
N THR A 478 11.84 16.68 -13.45
CA THR A 478 11.33 18.04 -13.25
C THR A 478 11.00 18.30 -11.78
N LEU A 479 10.32 17.36 -11.11
CA LEU A 479 10.05 17.48 -9.68
C LEU A 479 11.33 17.47 -8.86
N ASN A 480 12.32 16.66 -9.22
CA ASN A 480 13.62 16.62 -8.53
C ASN A 480 14.38 17.94 -8.69
N ILE A 481 14.47 18.48 -9.92
CA ILE A 481 15.12 19.77 -10.19
C ILE A 481 14.41 20.88 -9.42
N ALA A 482 13.08 20.95 -9.51
CA ALA A 482 12.31 21.99 -8.85
C ALA A 482 12.38 21.88 -7.31
N THR A 483 12.44 20.67 -6.75
CA THR A 483 12.67 20.45 -5.31
C THR A 483 14.10 20.79 -4.90
N HIS A 484 15.10 20.45 -5.72
CA HIS A 484 16.50 20.80 -5.46
C HIS A 484 16.73 22.32 -5.50
N LEU A 485 16.08 23.01 -6.44
CA LEU A 485 16.06 24.47 -6.51
C LEU A 485 15.52 25.09 -5.21
N LEU A 486 14.43 24.53 -4.66
CA LEU A 486 13.91 24.96 -3.36
C LEU A 486 14.83 24.59 -2.19
N HIS A 487 15.45 23.42 -2.22
CA HIS A 487 16.26 22.95 -1.10
C HIS A 487 17.60 23.71 -1.00
N THR A 488 18.20 24.08 -2.13
CA THR A 488 19.39 24.92 -2.11
C THR A 488 19.08 26.36 -1.72
N ALA A 489 17.86 26.85 -2.00
CA ALA A 489 17.35 28.06 -1.36
C ALA A 489 17.31 27.92 0.17
N GLU A 490 17.01 26.71 0.67
CA GLU A 490 16.91 26.38 2.09
C GLU A 490 18.26 26.26 2.80
N SER A 491 19.35 25.88 2.11
CA SER A 491 20.72 25.98 2.63
C SER A 491 21.17 27.43 2.87
N MET A 492 20.65 28.40 2.09
CA MET A 492 20.79 29.83 2.40
C MET A 492 19.80 30.30 3.49
N ARG A 493 18.80 29.48 3.82
CA ARG A 493 17.67 29.79 4.71
C ARG A 493 17.77 29.16 6.09
N SER A 494 18.60 28.16 6.31
CA SER A 494 18.95 27.66 7.66
C SER A 494 19.67 28.73 8.49
N LEU A 495 20.17 29.80 7.85
CA LEU A 495 20.59 31.05 8.49
C LEU A 495 19.40 31.92 8.98
N PHE A 496 18.15 31.64 8.57
CA PHE A 496 17.00 32.53 8.77
C PHE A 496 15.64 31.86 9.13
N LEU A 497 15.47 30.53 9.11
CA LEU A 497 14.23 29.83 9.50
C LEU A 497 14.48 28.55 10.31
N SER A 498 13.73 28.38 11.41
CA SER A 498 13.77 27.23 12.33
C SER A 498 13.41 25.88 11.64
N PRO A 499 14.07 24.75 12.02
CA PRO A 499 13.77 23.39 11.57
C PRO A 499 12.29 22.95 11.68
N ASP A 500 11.52 23.55 12.58
CA ASP A 500 10.15 23.15 12.92
C ASP A 500 9.12 23.36 11.79
N ASN A 501 9.43 24.18 10.78
CA ASN A 501 8.52 24.47 9.66
C ASN A 501 8.67 23.56 8.44
N SER A 502 9.50 22.50 8.50
CA SER A 502 9.76 21.61 7.36
C SER A 502 8.60 20.65 7.07
N ASP A 503 7.84 20.22 8.07
CA ASP A 503 6.74 19.25 7.92
C ASP A 503 5.52 19.83 7.19
N ALA A 504 5.12 21.05 7.51
CA ALA A 504 3.99 21.73 6.86
C ALA A 504 4.22 21.87 5.34
N LYS A 505 5.46 22.17 4.93
CA LYS A 505 5.85 22.25 3.51
C LYS A 505 5.74 20.90 2.83
N ARG A 506 6.26 19.84 3.45
CA ARG A 506 6.20 18.47 2.90
C ARG A 506 4.76 18.00 2.72
N ILE A 507 3.89 18.32 3.69
CA ILE A 507 2.44 18.05 3.60
C ILE A 507 1.81 18.84 2.44
N ALA A 508 2.12 20.13 2.29
CA ALA A 508 1.59 20.96 1.21
C ALA A 508 2.03 20.47 -0.18
N VAL A 509 3.32 20.14 -0.35
CA VAL A 509 3.85 19.55 -1.59
C VAL A 509 3.15 18.22 -1.90
N GLY A 510 3.07 17.31 -0.92
CA GLY A 510 2.37 16.04 -1.07
C GLY A 510 0.90 16.21 -1.47
N GLY A 511 0.20 17.17 -0.84
CA GLY A 511 -1.17 17.55 -1.19
C GLY A 511 -1.32 18.06 -2.62
N LEU A 512 -0.45 18.96 -3.06
CA LEU A 512 -0.45 19.48 -4.44
C LEU A 512 -0.14 18.40 -5.47
N ILE A 513 0.76 17.46 -5.16
CA ILE A 513 1.04 16.31 -6.03
C ILE A 513 -0.19 15.40 -6.14
N LEU A 514 -0.96 15.19 -5.06
CA LEU A 514 -2.23 14.45 -5.14
C LEU A 514 -3.27 15.17 -6.01
N VAL A 515 -3.36 16.50 -5.90
CA VAL A 515 -4.22 17.31 -6.77
C VAL A 515 -3.79 17.16 -8.22
N LEU A 516 -2.49 17.23 -8.52
CA LEU A 516 -1.96 16.99 -9.87
C LEU A 516 -2.29 15.58 -10.36
N THR A 517 -2.17 14.57 -9.50
CA THR A 517 -2.51 13.18 -9.82
C THR A 517 -3.98 13.06 -10.24
N ALA A 518 -4.89 13.67 -9.48
CA ALA A 518 -6.32 13.68 -9.79
C ALA A 518 -6.62 14.48 -11.07
N ALA A 519 -5.98 15.63 -11.25
CA ALA A 519 -6.14 16.48 -12.43
C ALA A 519 -5.65 15.78 -13.71
N PHE A 520 -4.48 15.13 -13.67
CA PHE A 520 -3.95 14.35 -14.78
C PHE A 520 -4.92 13.23 -15.18
N GLU A 521 -5.43 12.45 -14.23
CA GLU A 521 -6.42 11.41 -14.51
C GLU A 521 -7.71 11.99 -15.13
N GLY A 522 -8.18 13.13 -14.61
CA GLY A 522 -9.36 13.82 -15.14
C GLY A 522 -9.18 14.26 -16.59
N VAL A 523 -8.06 14.94 -16.88
CA VAL A 523 -7.71 15.40 -18.24
C VAL A 523 -7.50 14.22 -19.18
N TRP A 524 -6.82 13.16 -18.73
CA TRP A 524 -6.62 11.94 -19.52
C TRP A 524 -7.96 11.31 -19.92
N ARG A 525 -8.88 11.13 -18.96
CA ARG A 525 -10.22 10.57 -19.23
C ARG A 525 -11.04 11.46 -20.16
N TRP A 526 -10.96 12.77 -19.99
CA TRP A 526 -11.67 13.71 -20.86
C TRP A 526 -11.13 13.67 -22.30
N SER A 527 -9.81 13.65 -22.47
CA SER A 527 -9.16 13.46 -23.77
C SER A 527 -9.55 12.12 -24.41
N ALA A 528 -9.59 11.05 -23.63
CA ALA A 528 -10.00 9.73 -24.09
C ALA A 528 -11.43 9.72 -24.62
N HIS A 529 -12.35 10.39 -23.93
CA HIS A 529 -13.75 10.46 -24.35
C HIS A 529 -13.92 11.19 -25.69
N ARG A 530 -13.11 12.23 -25.94
CA ARG A 530 -13.12 12.98 -27.22
C ARG A 530 -12.58 12.21 -28.42
N ARG A 531 -11.71 11.20 -28.21
CA ARG A 531 -11.17 10.37 -29.30
C ARG A 531 -12.17 9.30 -29.80
N GLY A 532 -13.34 9.20 -29.18
CA GLY A 532 -14.39 8.26 -29.57
C GLY A 532 -14.06 6.79 -29.28
N PRO A 533 -14.90 5.84 -29.75
CA PRO A 533 -14.72 4.40 -29.54
C PRO A 533 -13.50 3.81 -30.24
N ALA A 534 -12.78 4.60 -31.05
CA ALA A 534 -11.47 4.29 -31.61
C ALA A 534 -10.36 4.30 -30.53
N GLY A 535 -10.61 3.58 -29.44
CA GLY A 535 -9.65 2.91 -28.57
C GLY A 535 -8.55 3.78 -27.98
N LEU A 536 -8.62 4.02 -26.67
CA LEU A 536 -7.39 4.11 -25.89
C LEU A 536 -6.55 2.85 -26.18
N PRO A 537 -5.29 2.97 -26.65
CA PRO A 537 -4.46 1.82 -27.02
C PRO A 537 -4.36 0.75 -25.92
N ASN A 538 -4.53 1.17 -24.65
CA ASN A 538 -4.24 0.36 -23.48
C ASN A 538 -5.48 -0.29 -22.84
N GLU A 539 -6.71 0.13 -23.17
CA GLU A 539 -7.92 -0.53 -22.63
C GLU A 539 -8.31 -1.79 -23.42
N ARG A 540 -7.73 -2.00 -24.62
CA ARG A 540 -7.95 -3.19 -25.45
C ARG A 540 -6.97 -4.35 -25.17
N ALA A 541 -5.99 -4.17 -24.28
CA ALA A 541 -4.92 -5.13 -24.04
C ALA A 541 -5.18 -6.12 -22.89
N ALA A 542 -6.45 -6.51 -22.65
CA ALA A 542 -6.65 -7.89 -22.21
C ALA A 542 -6.31 -8.73 -23.46
N PRO A 543 -5.18 -9.46 -23.49
CA PRO A 543 -4.81 -10.20 -24.69
C PRO A 543 -5.95 -11.15 -25.03
N ALA A 544 -6.47 -11.07 -26.25
CA ALA A 544 -7.34 -12.11 -26.80
C ALA A 544 -6.67 -13.50 -26.73
N SER A 545 -5.35 -13.56 -26.53
CA SER A 545 -4.56 -14.78 -26.29
C SER A 545 -4.65 -15.38 -24.87
N LEU A 546 -5.54 -14.88 -24.01
CA LEU A 546 -5.91 -15.52 -22.74
C LEU A 546 -7.36 -16.02 -22.70
N ALA A 547 -8.06 -16.03 -23.84
CA ALA A 547 -9.21 -16.93 -24.00
C ALA A 547 -8.69 -18.37 -23.97
N PRO A 548 -9.35 -19.28 -23.22
CA PRO A 548 -8.87 -20.65 -22.97
C PRO A 548 -8.65 -21.47 -24.24
#